data_AF-A0A7W0USG3-F1
#
_entry.id   AF-A0A7W0USG3-F1
#
_cell.length_a   1.000
_cell.length_b   1.000
_cell.length_c   1.000
_cell.angle_alpha   90.00
_cell.angle_beta   90.00
_cell.angle_gamma   90.00
#
_symmetry.space_group_name_H-M   'P 1'
#
loop_
_entity.id
_entity.type
_entity.pdbx_description
1 polymer ?
#
loop_
_entity_poly.entity_id
_entity_poly.type
_entity_poly.pdbx_seq_one_letter_code
_entity_poly.pdbx_strand_id
1 'polypeptide(L)'
;PLVLVVGRLVPNKRHDLAIAAFASYQRELAPDARLMLVGEPLSPSYRLLIERLARASGARSVSVTGGVPQPVLNSLYARADVLLSTSEHEGFCVPLLEAFHFGVPVVARPAGAMPEVGGDAVLWSDDSRPGMLCELLDIAVRDRELRQELARRGRRRLEHFSYERTAEHIRGAVDAALA
;
A
#
# COMPACT_ATOMS: atom_id res chain seq x y z
N PRO A 1 2.03 8.29 -13.53
CA PRO A 1 2.05 7.90 -12.09
C PRO A 1 2.30 6.41 -11.91
N LEU A 2 3.14 6.01 -10.95
CA LEU A 2 3.33 4.62 -10.53
C LEU A 2 2.52 4.34 -9.26
N VAL A 3 1.47 3.53 -9.38
CA VAL A 3 0.72 2.97 -8.26
C VAL A 3 1.36 1.65 -7.87
N LEU A 4 1.79 1.56 -6.62
CA LEU A 4 2.48 0.38 -6.09
C LEU A 4 1.55 -0.37 -5.14
N VAL A 5 1.55 -1.70 -5.22
CA VAL A 5 0.92 -2.60 -4.25
C VAL A 5 1.99 -3.59 -3.83
N VAL A 6 2.28 -3.69 -2.54
CA VAL A 6 3.33 -4.56 -2.01
C VAL A 6 2.76 -5.52 -0.98
N GLY A 7 3.14 -6.80 -1.10
CA GLY A 7 2.81 -7.85 -0.15
C GLY A 7 2.53 -9.18 -0.85
N ARG A 8 2.41 -10.26 -0.07
CA ARG A 8 2.02 -11.56 -0.64
C ARG A 8 0.73 -11.41 -1.44
N LEU A 9 0.69 -12.00 -2.63
CA LEU A 9 -0.52 -11.96 -3.44
C LEU A 9 -1.44 -13.09 -2.98
N VAL A 10 -2.32 -12.77 -2.04
CA VAL A 10 -3.33 -13.66 -1.44
C VAL A 10 -4.73 -13.00 -1.49
N PRO A 11 -5.82 -13.78 -1.46
CA PRO A 11 -7.19 -13.27 -1.60
C PRO A 11 -7.56 -12.08 -0.71
N ASN A 12 -7.17 -12.09 0.57
CA ASN A 12 -7.53 -11.05 1.52
C ASN A 12 -6.88 -9.67 1.24
N LYS A 13 -5.90 -9.56 0.33
CA LYS A 13 -5.35 -8.27 -0.12
C LYS A 13 -6.26 -7.54 -1.10
N ARG A 14 -7.28 -8.24 -1.63
CA ARG A 14 -8.25 -7.70 -2.60
C ARG A 14 -7.61 -7.09 -3.84
N HIS A 15 -6.70 -7.81 -4.48
CA HIS A 15 -6.09 -7.37 -5.75
C HIS A 15 -7.14 -7.08 -6.83
N ASP A 16 -8.30 -7.74 -6.79
CA ASP A 16 -9.47 -7.42 -7.60
C ASP A 16 -9.88 -5.95 -7.46
N LEU A 17 -9.98 -5.45 -6.23
CA LEU A 17 -10.35 -4.07 -5.95
C LEU A 17 -9.22 -3.10 -6.34
N ALA A 18 -7.96 -3.43 -6.05
CA ALA A 18 -6.83 -2.61 -6.47
C ALA A 18 -6.76 -2.44 -8.00
N ILE A 19 -6.96 -3.54 -8.74
CA ILE A 19 -7.00 -3.54 -10.20
C ILE A 19 -8.19 -2.72 -10.71
N ALA A 20 -9.39 -2.89 -10.14
CA ALA A 20 -10.58 -2.16 -10.57
C ALA A 20 -10.46 -0.64 -10.32
N ALA A 21 -9.93 -0.26 -9.15
CA ALA A 21 -9.66 1.13 -8.81
C ALA A 21 -8.63 1.74 -9.76
N PHE A 22 -7.52 1.02 -10.01
CA PHE A 22 -6.50 1.46 -10.96
C PHE A 22 -7.01 1.56 -12.39
N ALA A 23 -7.85 0.62 -12.85
CA ALA A 23 -8.43 0.67 -14.19
C ALA A 23 -9.29 1.92 -14.39
N SER A 24 -10.09 2.27 -13.37
CA SER A 24 -10.90 3.51 -13.37
C SER A 24 -9.98 4.74 -13.39
N TYR A 25 -8.97 4.77 -12.51
CA TYR A 25 -7.98 5.85 -12.45
C TYR A 25 -7.23 6.05 -13.77
N GLN A 26 -6.75 4.96 -14.38
CA GLN A 26 -6.03 5.03 -15.64
C GLN A 26 -6.93 5.55 -16.77
N ARG A 27 -8.18 5.10 -16.82
CA ARG A 27 -9.11 5.50 -17.87
C ARG A 27 -9.55 6.97 -17.75
N GLU A 28 -9.81 7.43 -16.53
CA GLU A 28 -10.52 8.69 -16.29
C GLU A 28 -9.59 9.86 -16.00
N LEU A 29 -8.50 9.63 -15.25
CA LEU A 29 -7.68 10.70 -14.67
C LEU A 29 -6.21 10.66 -15.09
N ALA A 30 -5.65 9.46 -15.31
CA ALA A 30 -4.23 9.29 -15.63
C ALA A 30 -3.94 8.19 -16.67
N PRO A 31 -4.14 8.48 -17.98
CA PRO A 31 -3.96 7.51 -19.07
C PRO A 31 -2.63 6.75 -19.09
N ASP A 32 -1.55 7.40 -18.65
CA ASP A 32 -0.18 6.84 -18.63
C ASP A 32 0.23 6.28 -17.26
N ALA A 33 -0.71 6.16 -16.31
CA ALA A 33 -0.45 5.53 -15.04
C ALA A 33 -0.12 4.04 -15.19
N ARG A 34 0.67 3.50 -14.26
CA ARG A 34 1.11 2.11 -14.21
C ARG A 34 0.81 1.52 -12.84
N LEU A 35 0.36 0.28 -12.80
CA LEU A 35 0.17 -0.50 -11.58
C LEU A 35 1.22 -1.60 -11.48
N MET A 36 1.93 -1.66 -10.37
CA MET A 36 2.85 -2.74 -10.05
C MET A 36 2.39 -3.48 -8.80
N LEU A 37 2.04 -4.76 -8.98
CA LEU A 37 1.70 -5.71 -7.95
C LEU A 37 2.95 -6.53 -7.61
N VAL A 38 3.52 -6.29 -6.43
CA VAL A 38 4.82 -6.83 -6.00
C VAL A 38 4.65 -7.75 -4.82
N GLY A 39 5.12 -8.99 -4.97
CA GLY A 39 5.14 -9.99 -3.91
C GLY A 39 4.78 -11.38 -4.41
N GLU A 40 5.08 -12.38 -3.58
CA GLU A 40 4.96 -13.77 -3.99
C GLU A 40 3.48 -14.19 -4.05
N PRO A 41 3.01 -14.77 -5.18
CA PRO A 41 1.65 -15.28 -5.28
C PRO A 41 1.42 -16.47 -4.36
N LEU A 42 0.20 -16.60 -3.84
CA LEU A 42 -0.23 -17.78 -3.07
C LEU A 42 0.03 -19.09 -3.83
N SER A 43 -0.19 -19.07 -5.14
CA SER A 43 0.03 -20.19 -6.04
C SER A 43 0.13 -19.70 -7.49
N PRO A 44 0.67 -20.52 -8.41
CA PRO A 44 0.66 -20.21 -9.84
C PRO A 44 -0.74 -19.92 -10.37
N SER A 45 -1.76 -20.66 -9.92
CA SER A 45 -3.16 -20.44 -10.31
C SER A 45 -3.69 -19.09 -9.85
N TYR A 46 -3.31 -18.65 -8.64
CA TYR A 46 -3.71 -17.34 -8.13
C TYR A 46 -3.03 -16.19 -8.90
N ARG A 47 -1.77 -16.37 -9.31
CA ARG A 47 -1.11 -15.42 -10.23
C ARG A 47 -1.89 -15.28 -11.54
N LEU A 48 -2.26 -16.40 -12.16
CA LEU A 48 -3.04 -16.39 -13.41
C LEU A 48 -4.40 -15.72 -13.24
N LEU A 49 -5.04 -15.88 -12.08
CA LEU A 49 -6.29 -15.17 -11.76
C LEU A 49 -6.08 -13.66 -11.75
N ILE A 50 -5.07 -13.15 -11.04
CA ILE A 50 -4.78 -11.71 -10.98
C ILE A 50 -4.48 -11.16 -12.38
N GLU A 51 -3.67 -11.86 -13.17
CA GLU A 51 -3.35 -11.44 -14.53
C GLU A 51 -4.59 -11.45 -15.46
N ARG A 52 -5.51 -12.40 -15.26
CA ARG A 52 -6.80 -12.41 -15.97
C ARG A 52 -7.69 -11.23 -15.55
N LEU A 53 -7.77 -10.93 -14.26
CA LEU A 53 -8.50 -9.77 -13.75
C LEU A 53 -7.94 -8.46 -14.31
N ALA A 54 -6.61 -8.32 -14.34
CA ALA A 54 -5.93 -7.18 -14.95
C ALA A 54 -6.33 -7.00 -16.42
N ARG A 55 -6.27 -8.07 -17.23
CA ARG A 55 -6.70 -8.02 -18.64
C ARG A 55 -8.19 -7.69 -18.80
N ALA A 56 -9.04 -8.31 -17.99
CA ALA A 56 -10.49 -8.11 -18.05
C ALA A 56 -10.93 -6.71 -17.60
N SER A 57 -10.13 -6.04 -16.76
CA SER A 57 -10.43 -4.69 -16.26
C SER A 57 -10.32 -3.59 -17.33
N GLY A 58 -9.68 -3.88 -18.47
CA GLY A 58 -9.38 -2.88 -19.50
C GLY A 58 -8.17 -1.99 -19.19
N ALA A 59 -7.52 -2.17 -18.04
CA ALA A 59 -6.28 -1.48 -17.72
C ALA A 59 -5.14 -1.90 -18.67
N ARG A 60 -4.43 -0.92 -19.21
CA ARG A 60 -3.37 -1.10 -20.22
C ARG A 60 -2.00 -1.39 -19.61
N SER A 61 -1.80 -1.09 -18.34
CA SER A 61 -0.46 -1.15 -17.72
C SER A 61 -0.51 -1.66 -16.29
N VAL A 62 -0.68 -2.97 -16.16
CA VAL A 62 -0.63 -3.71 -14.90
C VAL A 62 0.48 -4.75 -14.99
N SER A 63 1.36 -4.82 -14.00
CA SER A 63 2.44 -5.81 -13.92
C SER A 63 2.39 -6.58 -12.60
N VAL A 64 2.49 -7.90 -12.69
CA VAL A 64 2.60 -8.80 -11.53
C VAL A 64 4.03 -9.34 -11.51
N THR A 65 4.85 -8.88 -10.56
CA THR A 65 6.29 -9.17 -10.59
C THR A 65 6.64 -10.51 -9.93
N GLY A 66 5.83 -10.96 -8.96
CA GLY A 66 6.26 -11.95 -7.98
C GLY A 66 7.12 -11.31 -6.89
N GLY A 67 7.75 -12.13 -6.04
CA GLY A 67 8.77 -11.65 -5.12
C GLY A 67 9.96 -11.01 -5.85
N VAL A 68 10.51 -9.93 -5.30
CA VAL A 68 11.68 -9.24 -5.85
C VAL A 68 12.75 -9.06 -4.77
N PRO A 69 14.05 -8.98 -5.14
CA PRO A 69 15.11 -8.67 -4.18
C PRO A 69 14.92 -7.29 -3.54
N GLN A 70 15.40 -7.13 -2.30
CA GLN A 70 15.25 -5.87 -1.54
C GLN A 70 15.75 -4.62 -2.30
N PRO A 71 16.90 -4.62 -3.01
CA PRO A 71 17.32 -3.44 -3.78
C PRO A 71 16.34 -3.05 -4.89
N VAL A 72 15.67 -4.04 -5.48
CA VAL A 72 14.63 -3.80 -6.48
C VAL A 72 13.39 -3.22 -5.81
N LEU A 73 12.96 -3.79 -4.68
CA LEU A 73 11.83 -3.25 -3.91
C LEU A 73 12.06 -1.80 -3.47
N ASN A 74 13.24 -1.48 -2.97
CA ASN A 74 13.63 -0.11 -2.60
C ASN A 74 13.56 0.84 -3.81
N SER A 75 14.02 0.39 -4.98
CA SER A 75 13.93 1.17 -6.22
C SER A 75 12.49 1.41 -6.67
N LEU A 76 11.59 0.46 -6.40
CA LEU A 76 10.17 0.62 -6.69
C LEU A 76 9.51 1.65 -5.77
N TYR A 77 9.75 1.58 -4.47
CA TYR A 77 9.27 2.61 -3.53
C TYR A 77 9.80 4.00 -3.87
N ALA A 78 11.10 4.14 -4.14
CA ALA A 78 11.71 5.42 -4.49
C ALA A 78 11.13 6.05 -5.77
N ARG A 79 10.47 5.27 -6.62
CA ARG A 79 9.84 5.71 -7.87
C ARG A 79 8.32 5.73 -7.82
N ALA A 80 7.73 5.19 -6.75
CA ALA A 80 6.29 5.11 -6.61
C ALA A 80 5.72 6.50 -6.32
N ASP A 81 4.59 6.81 -6.95
CA ASP A 81 3.85 8.04 -6.66
C ASP A 81 2.86 7.83 -5.52
N VAL A 82 2.38 6.60 -5.33
CA VAL A 82 1.44 6.22 -4.27
C VAL A 82 1.51 4.71 -3.99
N LEU A 83 1.41 4.33 -2.72
CA LEU A 83 1.15 2.96 -2.30
C LEU A 83 -0.36 2.77 -2.12
N LEU A 84 -0.92 1.73 -2.73
CA LEU A 84 -2.32 1.32 -2.56
C LEU A 84 -2.42 0.03 -1.75
N SER A 85 -3.22 0.02 -0.69
CA SER A 85 -3.56 -1.20 0.05
C SER A 85 -5.09 -1.37 0.14
N THR A 86 -5.61 -2.40 -0.51
CA THR A 86 -7.04 -2.74 -0.52
C THR A 86 -7.39 -3.89 0.43
N SER A 87 -6.47 -4.24 1.31
CA SER A 87 -6.59 -5.40 2.20
C SER A 87 -7.87 -5.37 3.03
N GLU A 88 -8.48 -6.54 3.24
CA GLU A 88 -9.57 -6.74 4.21
C GLU A 88 -9.06 -7.06 5.60
N HIS A 89 -7.87 -7.66 5.68
CA HIS A 89 -7.23 -7.99 6.93
C HIS A 89 -5.72 -7.85 6.79
N GLU A 90 -5.11 -7.21 7.78
CA GLU A 90 -3.68 -7.03 7.92
C GLU A 90 -3.26 -7.19 9.38
N GLY A 91 -2.06 -7.74 9.56
CA GLY A 91 -1.36 -7.59 10.83
C GLY A 91 -0.78 -6.19 10.91
N PHE A 92 0.55 -6.11 11.00
CA PHE A 92 1.25 -4.85 11.13
C PHE A 92 1.39 -4.03 9.82
N CYS A 93 1.28 -4.70 8.65
CA CYS A 93 1.46 -4.08 7.33
C CYS A 93 2.79 -3.31 7.18
N VAL A 94 3.91 -4.02 7.21
CA VAL A 94 5.26 -3.45 6.98
C VAL A 94 5.36 -2.55 5.74
N PRO A 95 4.69 -2.83 4.59
CA PRO A 95 4.69 -1.94 3.44
C PRO A 95 4.30 -0.49 3.71
N LEU A 96 3.47 -0.26 4.72
CA LEU A 96 3.05 1.07 5.12
C LEU A 96 4.20 1.89 5.71
N LEU A 97 5.05 1.28 6.53
CA LEU A 97 6.26 1.92 7.06
C LEU A 97 7.33 2.09 5.98
N GLU A 98 7.45 1.13 5.07
CA GLU A 98 8.35 1.25 3.92
C GLU A 98 7.95 2.45 3.06
N ALA A 99 6.67 2.62 2.74
CA ALA A 99 6.19 3.79 2.01
C ALA A 99 6.50 5.10 2.75
N PHE A 100 6.30 5.16 4.07
CA PHE A 100 6.67 6.33 4.87
C PHE A 100 8.16 6.65 4.82
N HIS A 101 9.03 5.63 4.82
CA HIS A 101 10.47 5.81 4.72
C HIS A 101 10.85 6.49 3.41
N PHE A 102 10.22 6.09 2.30
CA PHE A 102 10.44 6.71 0.99
C PHE A 102 9.63 7.98 0.74
N GLY A 103 8.81 8.42 1.72
CA GLY A 103 7.94 9.59 1.57
C GLY A 103 6.82 9.38 0.53
N VAL A 104 6.45 8.13 0.26
CA VAL A 104 5.38 7.75 -0.66
C VAL A 104 4.04 7.88 0.08
N PRO A 105 3.08 8.66 -0.45
CA PRO A 105 1.75 8.75 0.15
C PRO A 105 1.05 7.39 0.05
N VAL A 106 0.20 7.09 1.05
CA VAL A 106 -0.52 5.82 1.13
C VAL A 106 -2.02 6.07 1.01
N VAL A 107 -2.66 5.34 0.10
CA VAL A 107 -4.12 5.19 0.05
C VAL A 107 -4.44 3.78 0.53
N ALA A 108 -5.29 3.65 1.54
CA ALA A 108 -5.58 2.34 2.09
C ALA A 108 -6.99 2.20 2.65
N ARG A 109 -7.43 0.94 2.72
CA ARG A 109 -8.59 0.56 3.54
C ARG A 109 -8.19 0.41 5.00
N PRO A 110 -9.02 0.84 5.97
CA PRO A 110 -8.73 0.69 7.40
C PRO A 110 -8.95 -0.77 7.84
N ALA A 111 -7.92 -1.61 7.68
CA ALA A 111 -8.00 -3.04 7.95
C ALA A 111 -6.99 -3.50 9.00
N GLY A 112 -7.45 -4.31 9.96
CA GLY A 112 -6.61 -4.86 11.02
C GLY A 112 -5.88 -3.77 11.80
N ALA A 113 -4.56 -3.92 12.02
CA ALA A 113 -3.78 -2.94 12.77
C ALA A 113 -3.31 -1.72 11.93
N MET A 114 -3.70 -1.64 10.65
CA MET A 114 -3.25 -0.56 9.78
C MET A 114 -3.64 0.84 10.26
N PRO A 115 -4.86 1.10 10.79
CA PRO A 115 -5.22 2.41 11.33
C PRO A 115 -4.30 2.82 12.50
N GLU A 116 -3.95 1.89 13.38
CA GLU A 116 -3.04 2.14 14.49
C GLU A 116 -1.62 2.41 14.01
N VAL A 117 -1.14 1.75 12.96
CA VAL A 117 0.21 1.94 12.41
C VAL A 117 0.30 3.21 11.55
N GLY A 118 -0.69 3.48 10.72
CA GLY A 118 -0.69 4.60 9.77
C GLY A 118 -1.22 5.91 10.32
N GLY A 119 -2.15 5.88 11.28
CA GLY A 119 -2.71 7.08 11.90
C GLY A 119 -3.20 8.11 10.86
N ASP A 120 -2.77 9.36 11.03
CA ASP A 120 -3.12 10.49 10.18
C ASP A 120 -2.25 10.65 8.92
N ALA A 121 -1.31 9.72 8.69
CA ALA A 121 -0.36 9.74 7.56
C ALA A 121 -0.87 9.03 6.30
N VAL A 122 -2.12 8.57 6.32
CA VAL A 122 -2.71 7.74 5.26
C VAL A 122 -4.06 8.33 4.85
N LEU A 123 -4.35 8.25 3.56
CA LEU A 123 -5.69 8.53 3.03
C LEU A 123 -6.53 7.25 3.17
N TRP A 124 -7.38 7.23 4.19
CA TRP A 124 -8.25 6.09 4.50
C TRP A 124 -9.56 6.14 3.72
N SER A 125 -10.00 4.99 3.24
CA SER A 125 -11.37 4.78 2.74
C SER A 125 -11.83 3.37 3.05
N ASP A 126 -12.93 3.22 3.78
CA ASP A 126 -13.61 1.94 3.97
C ASP A 126 -14.51 1.57 2.79
N ASP A 127 -14.89 2.56 1.98
CA ASP A 127 -15.66 2.41 0.76
C ASP A 127 -14.94 1.53 -0.27
N SER A 128 -15.56 0.39 -0.58
CA SER A 128 -15.07 -0.58 -1.55
C SER A 128 -15.42 -0.24 -3.00
N ARG A 129 -16.06 0.91 -3.27
CA ARG A 129 -16.33 1.34 -4.65
C ARG A 129 -15.01 1.74 -5.33
N PRO A 130 -14.67 1.16 -6.49
CA PRO A 130 -13.45 1.50 -7.23
C PRO A 130 -13.30 3.00 -7.51
N GLY A 131 -14.41 3.71 -7.74
CA GLY A 131 -14.42 5.16 -7.98
C GLY A 131 -13.90 5.98 -6.79
N MET A 132 -14.19 5.57 -5.55
CA MET A 132 -13.67 6.29 -4.38
C MET A 132 -12.14 6.19 -4.29
N LEU A 133 -11.62 4.98 -4.48
CA LEU A 133 -10.17 4.76 -4.51
C LEU A 133 -9.50 5.44 -5.71
N CYS A 134 -10.18 5.54 -6.86
CA CYS A 134 -9.72 6.30 -8.01
C CYS A 134 -9.49 7.78 -7.69
N GLU A 135 -10.47 8.44 -7.06
CA GLU A 135 -10.33 9.85 -6.64
C GLU A 135 -9.20 10.03 -5.62
N LEU A 136 -9.10 9.13 -4.63
CA LEU A 136 -8.03 9.19 -3.63
C LEU A 136 -6.65 8.97 -4.24
N LEU A 137 -6.51 8.10 -5.25
CA LEU A 137 -5.27 7.94 -6.00
C LEU A 137 -4.90 9.25 -6.72
N ASP A 138 -5.87 9.93 -7.34
CA ASP A 138 -5.61 11.20 -8.02
C ASP A 138 -5.17 12.30 -7.05
N ILE A 139 -5.89 12.45 -5.94
CA ILE A 139 -5.57 13.38 -4.86
C ILE A 139 -4.15 13.10 -4.32
N ALA A 140 -3.86 11.84 -3.99
CA ALA A 140 -2.55 11.42 -3.47
C ALA A 140 -1.40 11.71 -4.45
N VAL A 141 -1.66 11.71 -5.76
CA VAL A 141 -0.63 11.91 -6.79
C VAL A 141 -0.46 13.38 -7.14
N ARG A 142 -1.55 14.14 -7.28
CA ARG A 142 -1.57 15.49 -7.87
C ARG A 142 -1.48 16.62 -6.84
N ASP A 143 -2.01 16.43 -5.64
CA ASP A 143 -1.93 17.45 -4.59
C ASP A 143 -0.54 17.46 -3.95
N ARG A 144 0.29 18.40 -4.37
CA ARG A 144 1.67 18.51 -3.91
C ARG A 144 1.77 18.86 -2.42
N GLU A 145 0.88 19.71 -1.91
CA GLU A 145 0.91 20.13 -0.50
C GLU A 145 0.50 18.97 0.40
N LEU A 146 -0.58 18.29 0.05
CA LEU A 146 -1.03 17.11 0.76
C LEU A 146 0.05 16.01 0.76
N ARG A 147 0.71 15.77 -0.38
CA ARG A 147 1.82 14.80 -0.44
C ARG A 147 2.95 15.12 0.52
N GLN A 148 3.36 16.38 0.58
CA GLN A 148 4.41 16.83 1.50
C GLN A 148 3.97 16.64 2.96
N GLU A 149 2.70 16.92 3.24
CA GLU A 149 2.13 16.75 4.57
C GLU A 149 2.04 15.27 4.98
N LEU A 150 1.54 14.40 4.10
CA LEU A 150 1.49 12.95 4.34
C LEU A 150 2.89 12.36 4.54
N ALA A 151 3.88 12.80 3.75
CA ALA A 151 5.27 12.38 3.94
C ALA A 151 5.84 12.85 5.29
N ARG A 152 5.51 14.07 5.74
CA ARG A 152 5.90 14.57 7.06
C ARG A 152 5.26 13.75 8.19
N ARG A 153 3.96 13.45 8.07
CA ARG A 153 3.24 12.60 9.03
C ARG A 153 3.81 11.19 9.06
N GLY A 154 4.06 10.58 7.90
CA GLY A 154 4.67 9.26 7.79
C GLY A 154 6.04 9.18 8.47
N ARG A 155 6.89 10.20 8.29
CA ARG A 155 8.17 10.29 9.02
C ARG A 155 7.99 10.33 10.53
N ARG A 156 7.02 11.10 11.04
CA ARG A 156 6.69 11.09 12.48
C ARG A 156 6.19 9.72 12.95
N ARG A 157 5.39 9.02 12.13
CA ARG A 157 4.95 7.65 12.42
C ARG A 157 6.13 6.70 12.61
N LEU A 158 7.17 6.79 11.78
CA LEU A 158 8.38 5.95 11.89
C LEU A 158 9.10 6.08 13.24
N GLU A 159 9.07 7.27 13.86
CA GLU A 159 9.70 7.49 15.17
C GLU A 159 9.07 6.64 16.28
N HIS A 160 7.82 6.21 16.13
CA HIS A 160 7.14 5.33 17.08
C HIS A 160 7.52 3.85 16.92
N PHE A 161 8.09 3.46 15.78
CA PHE A 161 8.37 2.08 15.42
C PHE A 161 9.87 1.79 15.25
N SER A 162 10.74 2.64 15.82
CA SER A 162 12.17 2.34 15.93
C SER A 162 12.39 1.05 16.72
N TYR A 163 13.45 0.32 16.38
CA TYR A 163 13.79 -0.93 17.07
C TYR A 163 13.99 -0.72 18.57
N GLU A 164 14.70 0.35 18.94
CA GLU A 164 15.03 0.70 20.33
C GLU A 164 13.75 0.88 21.16
N ARG A 165 12.84 1.77 20.73
CA ARG A 165 11.56 1.99 21.42
C ARG A 165 10.68 0.74 21.46
N THR A 166 10.67 -0.05 20.38
CA THR A 166 9.87 -1.28 20.33
C THR A 166 10.38 -2.29 21.36
N ALA A 167 11.70 -2.46 21.44
CA ALA A 167 12.34 -3.34 22.43
C ALA A 167 12.11 -2.86 23.87
N GLU A 168 12.22 -1.55 24.12
CA GLU A 168 11.92 -0.94 25.42
C GLU A 168 10.47 -1.15 25.84
N HIS A 169 9.49 -0.92 24.95
CA HIS A 169 8.08 -1.13 25.26
C HIS A 169 7.75 -2.59 25.54
N ILE A 170 8.28 -3.53 24.73
CA ILE A 170 8.04 -4.97 24.94
C ILE A 170 8.65 -5.39 26.29
N ARG A 171 9.88 -4.96 26.58
CA ARG A 171 10.55 -5.28 27.85
C ARG A 171 9.75 -4.74 29.04
N GLY A 172 9.36 -3.47 29.02
CA GLY A 172 8.57 -2.86 30.08
C GLY A 172 7.22 -3.54 30.30
N ALA A 173 6.54 -3.96 29.23
CA ALA A 173 5.28 -4.69 29.32
C ALA A 173 5.46 -6.08 29.96
N VAL A 174 6.54 -6.80 29.61
CA VAL A 174 6.86 -8.10 30.21
C VAL A 174 7.24 -7.94 31.68
N ASP A 175 8.10 -6.97 32.01
CA ASP A 175 8.53 -6.70 33.38
C ASP A 175 7.33 -6.36 34.27
N ALA A 176 6.39 -5.54 33.78
CA ALA A 176 5.16 -5.19 34.51
C ALA A 176 4.20 -6.38 34.69
N ALA A 177 4.15 -7.32 33.74
CA ALA A 177 3.29 -8.51 33.84
C ALA A 177 3.84 -9.58 34.78
N LEU A 178 5.15 -9.56 35.04
CA LEU A 178 5.85 -10.49 35.93
C LEU A 178 6.02 -9.96 37.36
N ALA A 179 5.67 -8.69 37.61
CA ALA A 179 5.67 -8.05 38.92
C ALA A 179 4.38 -8.33 39.70
#